data_AF-A0A2L0ADM3-F1
#
_entry.id   AF-A0A2L0ADM3-F1
#
_cell.length_a   1.000
_cell.length_b   1.000
_cell.length_c   1.000
_cell.angle_alpha   90.00
_cell.angle_beta   90.00
_cell.angle_gamma   90.00
#
_symmetry.space_group_name_H-M   'P 1'
#
loop_
_entity.id
_entity.type
_entity.pdbx_description
1 polymer ?
#
loop_
_entity_poly.entity_id
_entity_poly.type
_entity_poly.pdbx_seq_one_letter_code
_entity_poly.pdbx_strand_id
1 'polypeptide(L)' 'MWSSRLLETVNADEVAQFEHRIIPPADGAIRSLGDTSFPISDEHGAAVQIGGITEDIMQDDTR' A
#
# COMPACT_ATOMS: atom_id res chain seq x y z
N MET A 1 -1.41 7.66 -8.65
CA MET A 1 -0.10 8.30 -8.43
C MET A 1 0.33 7.87 -7.04
N TRP A 2 1.27 6.93 -6.94
CA TRP A 2 1.77 6.47 -5.66
C TRP A 2 2.43 7.65 -4.93
N SER A 3 2.10 7.85 -3.65
CA SER A 3 2.64 8.94 -2.85
C SER A 3 4.14 8.73 -2.62
N SER A 4 4.98 9.72 -2.95
CA SER A 4 6.45 9.63 -2.85
C SER A 4 6.98 9.21 -1.48
N ARG A 5 6.24 9.51 -0.39
CA ARG A 5 6.57 9.10 0.98
C ARG A 5 6.60 7.58 1.17
N LEU A 6 5.80 6.82 0.39
CA LEU A 6 5.73 5.37 0.47
C LEU A 6 7.04 4.73 -0.01
N LEU A 7 7.66 5.33 -1.03
CA LEU A 7 8.97 4.90 -1.52
C LEU A 7 10.05 5.13 -0.45
N GLU A 8 10.02 6.27 0.24
CA GLU A 8 11.02 6.61 1.26
C GLU A 8 10.94 5.71 2.50
N THR A 9 9.74 5.36 2.97
CA THR A 9 9.57 4.49 4.14
C THR A 9 9.98 3.05 3.85
N VAL A 10 9.57 2.50 2.71
CA VAL A 10 9.95 1.13 2.35
C VAL A 10 11.46 1.01 2.08
N ASN A 11 12.10 2.06 1.55
CA ASN A 11 13.56 2.06 1.37
C ASN A 11 14.33 2.07 2.70
N ALA A 12 13.71 2.40 3.83
CA ALA A 12 14.33 2.35 5.15
C ALA A 12 14.28 0.95 5.80
N ASP A 13 13.93 -0.09 5.02
CA ASP A 13 13.64 -1.45 5.49
C ASP A 13 12.36 -1.54 6.36
N GLU A 14 11.53 -0.50 6.37
CA GLU A 14 10.31 -0.45 7.19
C GLU A 14 9.07 -0.87 6.38
N VAL A 15 8.29 -1.79 6.95
CA VAL A 15 6.96 -2.13 6.43
C VAL A 15 6.02 -0.95 6.64
N ALA A 16 5.32 -0.56 5.58
CA ALA A 16 4.46 0.61 5.58
C ALA A 16 3.01 0.21 5.23
N GLN A 17 2.09 0.52 6.13
CA GLN A 17 0.66 0.26 5.96
C GLN A 17 -0.09 1.56 5.69
N PHE A 18 -0.94 1.56 4.66
CA PHE A 18 -1.71 2.74 4.27
C PHE A 18 -3.11 2.36 3.81
N GLU A 19 -4.05 3.26 4.10
CA GLU A 19 -5.39 3.19 3.57
C GLU A 19 -5.50 4.13 2.36
N HIS A 20 -5.80 3.56 1.20
CA HIS A 20 -6.03 4.30 -0.03
C HIS A 20 -7.48 4.16 -0.45
N ARG A 21 -8.15 5.30 -0.66
CA ARG A 21 -9.47 5.32 -1.29
C ARG A 21 -9.30 5.43 -2.80
N ILE A 22 -9.80 4.45 -3.54
CA ILE A 22 -9.85 4.51 -5.00
C ILE A 22 -11.29 4.67 -5.47
N ILE A 23 -11.43 5.29 -6.63
CA ILE A 23 -12.70 5.36 -7.35
C ILE A 23 -12.50 4.56 -8.63
N PRO A 24 -13.06 3.34 -8.75
CA PRO A 24 -12.99 2.58 -9.98
C PRO A 24 -13.71 3.34 -11.10
N PRO A 25 -13.13 3.40 -12.31
CA PRO A 25 -13.75 4.11 -13.44
C PRO A 25 -15.04 3.46 -13.92
N ALA A 26 -15.32 2.22 -13.53
CA ALA A 26 -16.50 1.46 -13.95
C ALA A 26 -17.79 1.88 -13.23
N ASP A 27 -17.73 2.12 -11.91
CA ASP A 27 -18.94 2.30 -11.08
C ASP A 27 -18.93 3.60 -10.27
N GLY A 28 -17.80 4.34 -10.21
CA GLY A 28 -17.70 5.60 -9.48
C GLY A 28 -17.82 5.48 -7.95
N ALA A 29 -18.04 4.28 -7.42
CA ALA A 29 -18.12 4.01 -5.99
C ALA A 29 -16.74 4.15 -5.33
N ILE A 30 -16.67 4.86 -4.21
CA ILE A 30 -15.44 4.94 -3.41
C ILE A 30 -15.23 3.58 -2.74
N ARG A 31 -14.09 2.93 -3.00
CA ARG A 31 -13.67 1.73 -2.29
C ARG A 31 -12.42 2.02 -1.47
N SER A 32 -12.41 1.58 -0.22
CA SER A 32 -11.24 1.67 0.65
C SER A 32 -10.40 0.42 0.45
N LEU A 33 -9.12 0.61 0.17
CA LEU A 33 -8.14 -0.46 0.06
C LEU A 33 -7.09 -0.27 1.14
N GLY A 34 -6.81 -1.35 1.86
CA GLY A 34 -5.66 -1.44 2.73
C GLY A 34 -4.49 -1.88 1.88
N ASP A 35 -3.45 -1.08 1.84
CA ASP A 35 -2.18 -1.44 1.22
C ASP A 35 -1.15 -1.69 2.31
N THR A 36 -0.53 -2.87 2.28
CA THR A 36 0.66 -3.17 3.06
C THR A 36 1.82 -3.30 2.09
N SER A 37 2.73 -2.33 2.12
CA SER A 37 3.94 -2.30 1.32
C SER A 37 5.15 -2.70 2.16
N PHE A 38 6.04 -3.53 1.60
CA PHE A 38 7.23 -4.03 2.28
C PHE A 38 8.43 -4.10 1.33
N PRO A 39 9.66 -3.94 1.86
CA PRO A 39 10.86 -4.05 1.05
C PRO A 39 11.17 -5.51 0.76
N ILE A 40 11.69 -5.76 -0.43
CA ILE A 40 12.27 -7.03 -0.84
C ILE A 40 13.76 -6.77 -1.00
N SER A 41 14.54 -7.36 -0.09
CA SER A 41 15.97 -7.13 0.02
C SER A 41 16.78 -8.20 -0.72
N ASP A 42 17.96 -7.83 -1.21
CA ASP A 42 18.93 -8.77 -1.77
C ASP A 42 19.67 -9.56 -0.68
N GLU A 43 20.62 -10.41 -1.09
CA GLU A 43 21.43 -11.23 -0.16
C GLU A 43 22.31 -10.39 0.80
N HIS A 44 22.54 -9.11 0.50
CA HIS A 44 23.28 -8.17 1.32
C HIS A 44 22.37 -7.30 2.20
N GLY A 45 21.05 -7.52 2.16
CA GLY A 45 20.06 -6.80 2.95
C GLY A 45 19.68 -5.43 2.38
N ALA A 46 20.08 -5.11 1.14
CA ALA A 46 19.68 -3.86 0.50
C ALA A 46 18.30 -4.03 -0.17
N ALA A 47 17.35 -3.11 0.11
CA ALA A 47 16.05 -3.11 -0.54
C ALA A 47 16.21 -2.86 -2.06
N VAL A 48 15.88 -3.86 -2.88
CA VAL A 48 15.97 -3.80 -4.35
C VAL A 48 14.61 -3.71 -5.03
N GLN A 49 13.53 -4.04 -4.31
CA GLN A 49 12.17 -3.99 -4.80
C GLN A 49 11.18 -3.68 -3.66
N ILE A 50 9.99 -3.20 -4.02
CA ILE A 50 8.86 -3.03 -3.10
C ILE A 50 7.77 -4.03 -3.48
N GLY A 51 7.40 -4.89 -2.53
CA GLY A 51 6.20 -5.71 -2.60
C GLY A 51 5.01 -4.97 -1.98
N GLY A 52 3.80 -5.25 -2.46
CA GLY A 52 2.57 -4.68 -1.93
C GLY A 52 1.45 -5.73 -1.90
N ILE A 53 0.74 -5.81 -0.78
CA ILE A 53 -0.51 -6.56 -0.66
C ILE A 53 -1.64 -5.55 -0.52
N THR A 54 -2.61 -5.63 -1.42
CA THR A 54 -3.77 -4.75 -1.40
C THR A 54 -5.02 -5.56 -1.08
N GLU A 55 -5.69 -5.19 0.01
CA GLU A 55 -6.93 -5.81 0.47
C GLU A 55 -8.09 -4.83 0.30
N ASP A 56 -9.20 -5.28 -0.28
CA ASP A 56 -10.44 -4.50 -0.33
C ASP A 56 -11.06 -4.53 1.06
N ILE A 57 -10.94 -3.42 1.77
CA ILE A 57 -11.60 -3.19 3.05
C ILE A 57 -12.89 -2.43 2.72
N MET A 58 -13.97 -3.14 2.40
CA MET A 58 -15.29 -2.52 2.56
C MET A 58 -15.39 -2.09 4.03
N GLN A 59 -15.40 -0.78 4.27
CA GLN A 59 -15.65 -0.25 5.60
C GLN A 59 -17.08 -0.63 5.99
N ASP A 60 -17.24 -1.69 6.77
CA ASP A 60 -18.39 -1.84 7.65
C ASP A 60 -18.20 -0.81 8.77
N ASP A 61 -18.58 0.43 8.52
CA ASP A 61 -18.79 1.42 9.58
C ASP A 61 -20.08 1.04 10.32
N THR A 62 -20.08 -0.09 11.03
CA THR A 62 -21.03 -0.31 12.12
C THR A 62 -20.48 0.43 13.33
N ARG A 63 -20.84 1.71 13.44
CA ARG A 63 -20.74 2.48 14.68
C ARG A 63 -22.05 2.39 15.45
#